data_AF-Q9X3A4-F1
#
_entry.id   AF-Q9X3A4-F1
#
_cell.length_a   1.000
_cell.length_b   1.000
_cell.length_c   1.000
_cell.angle_alpha   90.00
_cell.angle_beta   90.00
_cell.angle_gamma   90.00
#
_symmetry.space_group_name_H-M   'P 1'
#
loop_
_entity.id
_entity.type
_entity.pdbx_description
1 polymer ?
#
loop_
_entity_poly.entity_id
_entity_poly.type
_entity_poly.pdbx_seq_one_letter_code
_entity_poly.pdbx_strand_id
1 'polypeptide(L)'
;GWSTTQSAMAVPNNHMGDNTYCTSLTGNELGRLLTWGMHPARRADYDLASPTSKCDLPQNMMEPLLIAAAAKRGAKIRFDTEYLTS
;
A
#
# COMPACT_ATOMS: atom_id res chain seq x y z
N GLY A 1 9.91 -9.65 11.67
CA GLY A 1 10.35 -8.24 11.92
C GLY A 1 9.25 -7.28 11.48
N TRP A 2 9.40 -5.97 11.69
CA TRP A 2 8.37 -4.96 11.32
C TRP A 2 7.87 -5.08 9.87
N SER A 3 8.77 -5.31 8.90
CA SER A 3 8.41 -5.56 7.50
C SER A 3 7.53 -6.81 7.31
N THR A 4 7.76 -7.89 8.07
CA THR A 4 6.94 -9.12 8.03
C THR A 4 5.50 -8.83 8.48
N THR A 5 5.32 -8.00 9.50
CA THR A 5 3.99 -7.63 10.01
C THR A 5 3.24 -6.74 9.00
N GLN A 6 3.93 -5.81 8.34
CA GLN A 6 3.35 -5.01 7.26
C GLN A 6 2.85 -5.91 6.11
N SER A 7 3.72 -6.80 5.61
CA SER A 7 3.39 -7.69 4.49
C SER A 7 2.25 -8.65 4.80
N ALA A 8 2.09 -9.08 6.07
CA ALA A 8 0.99 -9.95 6.48
C ALA A 8 -0.38 -9.26 6.48
N MET A 9 -0.41 -7.92 6.59
CA MET A 9 -1.66 -7.14 6.63
C MET A 9 -2.02 -6.52 5.28
N ALA A 10 -1.05 -6.40 4.36
CA ALA A 10 -1.23 -5.73 3.09
C ALA A 10 -1.74 -6.69 2.00
N VAL A 11 -2.53 -6.16 1.07
CA VAL A 11 -2.89 -6.87 -0.17
C VAL A 11 -1.67 -6.86 -1.11
N PRO A 12 -1.25 -8.02 -1.63
CA PRO A 12 -0.08 -8.11 -2.52
C PRO A 12 -0.35 -7.50 -3.90
N ASN A 13 0.71 -7.04 -4.58
CA ASN A 13 0.63 -6.38 -5.88
C ASN A 13 -0.17 -7.15 -6.95
N ASN A 14 -0.09 -8.48 -6.97
CA ASN A 14 -0.78 -9.32 -7.96
C ASN A 14 -2.31 -9.29 -7.84
N HIS A 15 -2.87 -8.79 -6.73
CA HIS A 15 -4.32 -8.60 -6.56
C HIS A 15 -4.77 -7.17 -6.92
N MET A 16 -3.84 -6.27 -7.25
CA MET A 16 -4.13 -4.86 -7.52
C MET A 16 -4.05 -4.53 -9.01
N GLY A 17 -3.62 -5.47 -9.86
CA GLY A 17 -3.19 -5.20 -11.23
C GLY A 17 -4.28 -4.73 -12.19
N ASP A 18 -5.54 -4.97 -11.89
CA ASP A 18 -6.64 -4.74 -12.82
C ASP A 18 -7.42 -3.48 -12.47
N ASN A 19 -7.34 -2.49 -13.36
CA ASN A 19 -8.22 -1.33 -13.31
C ASN A 19 -9.27 -1.43 -14.43
N THR A 20 -10.50 -1.79 -14.05
CA THR A 20 -11.61 -2.04 -14.98
C THR A 20 -12.49 -0.81 -15.14
N TYR A 21 -12.68 -0.37 -16.38
CA TYR A 21 -13.69 0.63 -16.74
C TYR A 21 -14.96 -0.12 -17.15
N CYS A 22 -16.06 0.14 -16.48
CA CYS A 22 -17.35 -0.51 -16.72
C CYS A 22 -18.50 0.47 -16.52
N THR A 23 -19.68 0.18 -17.08
CA THR A 23 -20.86 1.03 -16.90
C THR A 23 -21.42 0.96 -15.48
N SER A 24 -21.23 -0.18 -14.81
CA SER A 24 -21.46 -0.41 -13.39
C SER A 24 -20.73 -1.69 -12.96
N LEU A 25 -20.69 -1.98 -11.65
CA LEU A 25 -20.03 -3.18 -11.12
C LEU A 25 -20.60 -4.49 -11.71
N THR A 26 -21.89 -4.53 -12.05
CA THR A 26 -22.55 -5.68 -12.69
C THR A 26 -22.90 -5.40 -14.15
N GLY A 27 -22.39 -4.30 -14.71
CA GLY A 27 -22.68 -3.82 -16.06
C GLY A 27 -21.64 -4.30 -17.07
N ASN A 28 -21.63 -3.67 -18.25
CA ASN A 28 -20.70 -4.02 -19.31
C ASN A 28 -19.32 -3.45 -19.04
N GLU A 29 -18.28 -4.28 -19.21
CA GLU A 29 -16.89 -3.84 -19.23
C GLU A 29 -16.60 -3.09 -20.54
N LEU A 30 -16.06 -1.88 -20.41
CA LEU A 30 -15.63 -1.03 -21.53
C LEU A 30 -14.15 -1.28 -21.88
N GLY A 31 -13.36 -1.72 -20.89
CA GLY A 31 -11.96 -2.06 -21.06
C GLY A 31 -11.23 -2.15 -19.72
N ARG A 32 -9.97 -2.58 -19.78
CA ARG A 32 -9.13 -2.80 -18.60
C ARG A 32 -7.72 -2.31 -18.85
N LEU A 33 -7.14 -1.68 -17.83
CA LEU A 33 -5.74 -1.28 -17.80
C LEU A 33 -4.99 -2.13 -16.77
N LEU A 34 -3.87 -2.71 -17.19
CA LEU A 34 -2.94 -3.38 -16.28
C LEU A 34 -2.11 -2.30 -15.55
N THR A 35 -2.44 -2.08 -14.29
CA THR A 35 -1.86 -1.05 -13.43
C THR A 35 -0.78 -1.61 -12.50
N TRP A 36 -0.13 -0.72 -11.74
CA TRP A 36 0.86 -1.07 -10.71
C TRP A 36 1.99 -2.01 -11.17
N GLY A 37 2.43 -1.88 -12.42
CA GLY A 37 3.53 -2.67 -12.98
C GLY A 37 3.15 -4.10 -13.39
N MET A 38 1.86 -4.44 -13.46
CA MET A 38 1.41 -5.80 -13.74
C MET A 38 1.41 -6.18 -15.23
N HIS A 39 1.55 -5.23 -16.14
CA HIS A 39 1.73 -5.55 -17.56
C HIS A 39 3.06 -6.32 -17.75
N PRO A 40 3.09 -7.49 -18.44
CA PRO A 40 4.31 -8.29 -18.60
C PRO A 40 5.51 -7.51 -19.15
N ALA A 41 5.26 -6.65 -20.14
CA ALA A 41 6.29 -5.77 -20.72
C ALA A 41 6.84 -4.70 -19.77
N ARG A 42 6.21 -4.45 -18.62
CA ARG A 42 6.65 -3.49 -17.60
C ARG A 42 7.13 -4.16 -16.31
N ARG A 43 6.81 -5.44 -16.11
CA ARG A 43 7.07 -6.15 -14.86
C ARG A 43 8.56 -6.20 -14.53
N ALA A 44 9.40 -6.52 -15.51
CA ALA A 44 10.86 -6.56 -15.33
C ALA A 44 11.43 -5.21 -14.90
N ASP A 45 10.96 -4.10 -15.50
CA ASP A 45 11.42 -2.76 -15.10
C ASP A 45 11.09 -2.47 -13.62
N TYR A 46 9.89 -2.85 -13.17
CA TYR A 46 9.46 -2.67 -11.78
C TYR A 46 10.26 -3.53 -10.81
N ASP A 47 10.49 -4.80 -11.16
CA ASP A 47 11.25 -5.75 -10.33
C ASP A 47 12.74 -5.36 -10.25
N LEU A 48 13.32 -4.80 -11.32
CA LEU A 48 14.70 -4.31 -11.33
C LEU A 48 14.86 -2.96 -10.62
N ALA A 49 13.81 -2.14 -10.57
CA ALA A 49 13.87 -0.81 -9.95
C ALA A 49 13.89 -0.86 -8.40
N SER A 50 13.43 -1.93 -7.77
CA SER A 50 13.34 -2.04 -6.31
C SER A 50 13.36 -3.49 -5.83
N PRO A 51 14.03 -3.79 -4.69
CA PRO A 51 13.93 -5.10 -4.05
C PRO A 51 12.57 -5.35 -3.39
N THR A 52 11.67 -4.36 -3.38
CA THR A 52 10.32 -4.47 -2.81
C THR A 52 9.24 -4.22 -3.87
N SER A 53 8.16 -5.00 -3.81
CA SER A 53 6.98 -4.82 -4.64
C SER A 53 5.99 -3.82 -4.03
N LYS A 54 5.05 -3.33 -4.84
CA LYS A 54 3.91 -2.55 -4.35
C LYS A 54 2.98 -3.40 -3.48
N CYS A 55 2.20 -2.77 -2.63
CA CYS A 55 1.15 -3.41 -1.85
C CYS A 55 0.07 -2.38 -1.53
N ASP A 56 -1.13 -2.85 -1.20
CA ASP A 56 -2.18 -2.01 -0.65
C ASP A 56 -2.29 -2.23 0.85
N LEU A 57 -2.10 -1.18 1.65
CA LEU A 57 -2.28 -1.22 3.10
C LEU A 57 -3.05 0.04 3.51
N PRO A 58 -4.33 -0.08 3.88
CA PRO A 58 -5.14 1.05 4.32
C PRO A 58 -4.51 1.83 5.49
N GLN A 59 -4.69 3.15 5.48
CA GLN A 59 -4.08 4.07 6.45
C GLN A 59 -4.46 3.74 7.90
N ASN A 60 -5.70 3.35 8.17
CA ASN A 60 -6.15 2.93 9.50
C ASN A 60 -5.43 1.67 10.05
N MET A 61 -4.79 0.89 9.18
CA MET A 61 -3.92 -0.24 9.58
C MET A 61 -2.45 0.16 9.58
N MET A 62 -2.03 0.99 8.62
CA MET A 62 -0.65 1.46 8.48
C MET A 62 -0.24 2.39 9.64
N GLU A 63 -1.07 3.35 10.01
CA GLU A 63 -0.75 4.35 11.05
C GLU A 63 -0.50 3.69 12.42
N PRO A 64 -1.36 2.78 12.94
CA PRO A 64 -1.07 2.08 14.18
C PRO A 64 0.22 1.27 14.11
N LEU A 65 0.53 0.66 12.95
CA LEU A 65 1.77 -0.09 12.76
C LEU A 65 3.00 0.81 12.89
N LEU A 66 2.97 2.01 12.30
CA LEU A 66 4.04 2.99 12.37
C LEU A 66 4.22 3.52 13.80
N ILE A 67 3.13 3.90 14.46
CA ILE A 67 3.16 4.37 15.85
C ILE A 67 3.72 3.29 16.78
N ALA A 68 3.23 2.06 16.68
CA ALA A 68 3.70 0.95 17.50
C ALA A 68 5.20 0.67 17.28
N ALA A 69 5.66 0.72 16.03
CA ALA A 69 7.06 0.53 15.70
C ALA A 69 7.95 1.66 16.28
N ALA A 70 7.51 2.92 16.21
CA ALA A 70 8.21 4.06 16.77
C ALA A 70 8.27 4.01 18.30
N ALA A 71 7.14 3.74 18.96
CA ALA A 71 7.06 3.59 20.42
C ALA A 71 7.98 2.46 20.91
N LYS A 72 7.99 1.31 20.23
CA LYS A 72 8.89 0.18 20.53
C LYS A 72 10.37 0.55 20.39
N ARG A 73 10.71 1.50 19.52
CA ARG A 73 12.07 2.03 19.33
C ARG A 73 12.40 3.18 20.29
N GLY A 74 11.51 3.52 21.22
CA GLY A 74 11.74 4.51 22.27
C GLY A 74 11.21 5.92 21.98
N ALA A 75 10.46 6.12 20.88
CA ALA A 75 9.82 7.40 20.62
C ALA A 75 8.74 7.72 21.66
N LYS A 76 8.69 8.97 22.13
CA LYS A 76 7.60 9.47 22.99
C LYS A 76 6.43 9.89 22.11
N ILE A 77 5.34 9.16 22.17
CA ILE A 77 4.14 9.43 21.37
C ILE A 77 3.13 10.19 22.23
N ARG A 78 2.57 11.27 21.70
CA ARG A 78 1.50 12.07 22.33
C ARG A 78 0.37 12.23 21.32
N PHE A 79 -0.81 11.77 21.69
CA PHE A 79 -2.05 12.02 20.95
C PHE A 79 -2.73 13.28 21.49
N ASP A 80 -3.72 13.79 20.77
CA ASP A 80 -4.55 14.93 21.20
C ASP A 80 -3.71 16.15 21.63
N THR A 81 -2.58 16.37 20.95
CA THR A 81 -1.64 17.45 21.24
C THR A 81 -1.41 18.26 19.97
N GLU A 82 -1.83 19.52 19.97
CA GLU A 82 -1.63 20.46 18.87
C GLU A 82 -0.41 21.36 19.14
N TYR A 83 0.38 21.62 18.10
CA TYR A 83 1.50 22.56 18.15
C TYR A 83 1.01 23.98 17.87
N LEU A 84 1.26 24.93 18.79
CA LEU A 84 0.73 26.30 18.67
C LEU A 84 1.71 27.30 18.04
N THR A 85 2.98 27.28 18.45
CA THR A 85 4.03 28.17 17.92
C THR A 85 5.42 27.66 18.30
N SER A 86 6.41 28.08 17.52
CA SER A 86 7.85 28.00 17.86
C SER A 86 8.25 29.11 18.81
#